data_AF-A0A5T1E7G0-F1
#
_entry.id   AF-A0A5T1E7G0-F1
#
_cell.length_a   1.000
_cell.length_b   1.000
_cell.length_c   1.000
_cell.angle_alpha   90.00
_cell.angle_beta   90.00
_cell.angle_gamma   90.00
#
_symmetry.space_group_name_H-M   'P 1'
#
loop_
_entity.id
_entity.type
_entity.pdbx_description
1 polymer ?
#
loop_
_entity_poly.entity_id
_entity_poly.type
_entity_poly.pdbx_seq_one_letter_code
_entity_poly.pdbx_strand_id
1 'polypeptide(L)'
;MSFSKISCVKKLFSAYIKYLQIDLANSLLNDNVYYRNIEIIIILKDIFLLLQQSEEVLKKKKEKIDKMFEILDSVIEKYNDSNKVKLEPQRIDSCDDELFVNLLENEEFVKLLAIFSSANRIFRNFFNGIYIEKEILQKFSKRLNYQGYLFVQPLLEANNALSHLVVYIYNGSIKVENELKNIDKAKNHLYRAAIDYYKMFIRFSIEKSKNNRNNIFESFYSIRQQEFLLLGKDLMKKNIEFINPTTGNKQLEYISEAYRKLFIAIKNDLDSQKSLNSQTQH
;
A
#
# COMPACT_ATOMS: atom_id res chain seq x y z
N MET A 1 -20.18 12.42 19.57
CA MET A 1 -18.88 11.90 20.05
C MET A 1 -17.76 12.74 19.47
N SER A 2 -16.76 13.08 20.29
CA SER A 2 -15.50 13.67 19.80
C SER A 2 -14.77 12.66 18.90
N PHE A 3 -14.16 13.13 17.82
CA PHE A 3 -13.37 12.26 16.96
C PHE A 3 -12.13 11.77 17.72
N SER A 4 -11.90 10.46 17.72
CA SER A 4 -10.69 9.81 18.23
C SER A 4 -10.08 8.95 17.13
N LYS A 5 -8.74 8.95 17.04
CA LYS A 5 -8.01 8.10 16.12
C LYS A 5 -8.31 6.62 16.37
N ILE A 6 -8.40 6.21 17.64
CA ILE A 6 -8.77 4.84 18.04
C ILE A 6 -10.16 4.47 17.53
N SER A 7 -11.14 5.37 17.68
CA SER A 7 -12.50 5.14 17.16
C SER A 7 -12.51 4.96 15.63
N CYS A 8 -11.70 5.73 14.90
CA CYS A 8 -11.55 5.54 13.46
C CYS A 8 -10.93 4.18 13.10
N VAL A 9 -9.94 3.72 13.87
CA VAL A 9 -9.31 2.41 13.68
C VAL A 9 -10.29 1.27 13.98
N LYS A 10 -11.06 1.35 15.07
CA LYS A 10 -12.13 0.40 15.38
C LYS A 10 -13.14 0.31 14.24
N LYS A 11 -13.63 1.46 13.74
CA LYS A 11 -14.56 1.51 12.61
C LYS A 11 -13.97 0.88 11.34
N LEU A 12 -12.70 1.15 11.04
CA LEU A 12 -11.98 0.52 9.92
C LEU A 12 -11.98 -1.00 10.03
N PHE A 13 -11.57 -1.54 11.18
CA PHE A 13 -11.46 -2.98 11.34
C PHE A 13 -12.82 -3.67 11.38
N SER A 14 -13.83 -3.06 12.01
CA SER A 14 -15.21 -3.54 11.92
C SER A 14 -15.67 -3.66 10.45
N ALA A 15 -15.49 -2.62 9.63
CA ALA A 15 -15.82 -2.69 8.21
C ALA A 15 -15.00 -3.77 7.47
N TYR A 16 -13.72 -3.91 7.81
CA TYR A 16 -12.85 -4.93 7.22
C TYR A 16 -13.31 -6.36 7.50
N ILE A 17 -13.74 -6.64 8.72
CA ILE A 17 -14.21 -7.98 9.11
C ILE A 17 -15.53 -8.32 8.42
N LYS A 18 -16.40 -7.32 8.24
CA LYS A 18 -17.67 -7.45 7.51
C LYS A 18 -17.35 -7.92 6.09
N TYR A 19 -16.42 -7.20 5.46
CA TYR A 19 -15.89 -7.57 4.14
C TYR A 19 -15.32 -9.00 4.14
N LEU A 20 -14.46 -9.38 5.09
CA LEU A 20 -13.86 -10.72 5.13
C LEU A 20 -14.90 -11.85 5.24
N GLN A 21 -15.94 -11.67 6.07
CA GLN A 21 -17.01 -12.67 6.19
C GLN A 21 -17.72 -12.89 4.86
N ILE A 22 -18.02 -11.80 4.16
CA ILE A 22 -18.68 -11.85 2.85
C ILE A 22 -17.75 -12.45 1.79
N ASP A 23 -16.48 -12.02 1.75
CA ASP A 23 -15.46 -12.50 0.80
C ASP A 23 -15.23 -14.02 0.98
N LEU A 24 -15.13 -14.50 2.23
CA LEU A 24 -14.97 -15.91 2.53
C LEU A 24 -16.20 -16.73 2.11
N ALA A 25 -17.41 -16.30 2.50
CA ALA A 25 -18.62 -17.00 2.10
C ALA A 25 -18.79 -17.01 0.57
N ASN A 26 -18.50 -15.89 -0.08
CA ASN A 26 -18.51 -15.79 -1.53
C ASN A 26 -17.47 -16.70 -2.20
N SER A 27 -16.30 -16.89 -1.58
CA SER A 27 -15.26 -17.80 -2.09
C SER A 27 -15.65 -19.29 -2.02
N LEU A 28 -16.54 -19.65 -1.09
CA LEU A 28 -17.04 -21.02 -0.93
C LEU A 28 -18.25 -21.31 -1.82
N LEU A 29 -19.01 -20.28 -2.22
CA LEU A 29 -20.30 -20.41 -2.91
C LEU A 29 -20.24 -20.14 -4.42
N ASN A 30 -19.18 -19.52 -4.93
CA ASN A 30 -19.12 -19.08 -6.32
C ASN A 30 -18.12 -19.88 -7.18
N ASP A 31 -18.57 -20.35 -8.34
CA ASP A 31 -17.75 -20.64 -9.53
C ASP A 31 -17.32 -19.35 -10.29
N ASN A 32 -17.67 -18.17 -9.77
CA ASN A 32 -17.42 -16.89 -10.43
C ASN A 32 -15.93 -16.49 -10.46
N VAL A 33 -15.53 -15.92 -11.60
CA VAL A 33 -14.19 -15.42 -11.98
C VAL A 33 -13.64 -14.29 -11.06
N TYR A 34 -14.44 -13.78 -10.11
CA TYR A 34 -14.09 -12.61 -9.31
C TYR A 34 -13.30 -12.95 -8.05
N TYR A 35 -11.98 -13.08 -8.24
CA TYR A 35 -10.97 -13.00 -7.18
C TYR A 35 -11.07 -11.67 -6.42
N ARG A 36 -11.68 -11.66 -5.22
CA ARG A 36 -11.79 -10.54 -4.25
C ARG A 36 -12.43 -9.24 -4.77
N ASN A 37 -13.18 -8.53 -3.92
CA ASN A 37 -13.73 -7.23 -4.30
C ASN A 37 -12.67 -6.11 -4.18
N ILE A 38 -12.00 -5.82 -5.30
CA ILE A 38 -10.93 -4.81 -5.40
C ILE A 38 -11.40 -3.40 -4.99
N GLU A 39 -12.64 -3.02 -5.28
CA GLU A 39 -13.17 -1.69 -4.92
C GLU A 39 -13.21 -1.50 -3.41
N ILE A 40 -13.70 -2.51 -2.68
CA ILE A 40 -13.71 -2.52 -1.21
C ILE A 40 -12.28 -2.39 -0.66
N ILE A 41 -11.32 -3.17 -1.18
CA ILE A 41 -9.93 -3.14 -0.71
C ILE A 41 -9.28 -1.77 -0.94
N ILE A 42 -9.59 -1.07 -2.04
CA ILE A 42 -9.08 0.28 -2.31
C ILE A 42 -9.52 1.26 -1.23
N ILE A 43 -10.82 1.26 -0.91
CA ILE A 43 -11.39 2.18 0.08
C ILE A 43 -10.78 1.90 1.46
N LEU A 44 -10.73 0.62 1.86
CA LEU A 44 -10.09 0.18 3.11
C LEU A 44 -8.64 0.65 3.23
N LYS A 45 -7.84 0.42 2.19
CA LYS A 45 -6.45 0.90 2.13
C LYS A 45 -6.37 2.42 2.25
N ASP A 46 -7.23 3.17 1.56
CA ASP A 46 -7.20 4.63 1.61
C ASP A 46 -7.57 5.17 2.99
N ILE A 47 -8.55 4.57 3.68
CA ILE A 47 -8.85 4.90 5.08
C ILE A 47 -7.67 4.53 5.98
N PHE A 48 -7.09 3.35 5.81
CA PHE A 48 -5.94 2.88 6.58
C PHE A 48 -4.73 3.82 6.45
N LEU A 49 -4.45 4.32 5.25
CA LEU A 49 -3.37 5.29 5.01
C LEU A 49 -3.61 6.64 5.71
N LEU A 50 -4.87 7.02 5.98
CA LEU A 50 -5.15 8.23 6.75
C LEU A 50 -4.66 8.10 8.20
N LEU A 51 -4.52 6.89 8.74
CA LEU A 51 -4.01 6.67 10.10
C LEU A 51 -2.56 7.15 10.29
N GLN A 52 -1.81 7.40 9.22
CA GLN A 52 -0.50 8.05 9.30
C GLN A 52 -0.59 9.50 9.79
N GLN A 53 -1.74 10.16 9.63
CA GLN A 53 -1.91 11.56 9.97
C GLN A 53 -2.05 11.76 11.49
N SER A 54 -1.72 12.97 11.96
CA SER A 54 -1.98 13.35 13.35
C SER A 54 -3.47 13.42 13.63
N GLU A 55 -3.86 13.31 14.90
CA GLU A 55 -5.27 13.35 15.28
C GLU A 55 -5.93 14.70 14.92
N GLU A 56 -5.19 15.81 15.02
CA GLU A 56 -5.66 17.14 14.62
C GLU A 56 -5.99 17.19 13.12
N VAL A 57 -5.14 16.57 12.29
CA VAL A 57 -5.37 16.51 10.84
C VAL A 57 -6.57 15.62 10.51
N LEU A 58 -6.73 14.51 11.23
CA LEU A 58 -7.88 13.63 11.06
C LEU A 58 -9.20 14.30 11.49
N LYS A 59 -9.19 15.05 12.61
CA LYS A 59 -10.33 15.87 13.06
C LYS A 59 -10.78 16.84 11.96
N LYS A 60 -9.85 17.53 11.31
CA LYS A 60 -10.14 18.42 10.17
C LYS A 60 -10.69 17.70 8.94
N LYS A 61 -10.41 16.40 8.79
CA LYS A 61 -10.85 15.55 7.67
C LYS A 61 -12.04 14.67 8.03
N LYS A 62 -12.67 14.85 9.21
CA LYS A 62 -13.72 13.98 9.72
C LYS A 62 -14.84 13.73 8.71
N GLU A 63 -15.42 14.79 8.14
CA GLU A 63 -16.52 14.65 7.17
C GLU A 63 -16.12 13.83 5.94
N LYS A 64 -14.87 13.98 5.47
CA LYS A 64 -14.35 13.17 4.36
C LYS A 64 -14.21 11.70 4.77
N ILE A 65 -13.73 11.44 5.98
CA ILE A 65 -13.59 10.08 6.53
C ILE A 65 -14.96 9.43 6.68
N ASP A 66 -15.94 10.15 7.23
CA ASP A 66 -17.31 9.68 7.41
C ASP A 66 -17.94 9.31 6.05
N LYS A 67 -17.80 10.17 5.03
CA LYS A 67 -18.22 9.85 3.65
C LYS A 67 -17.53 8.62 3.07
N MET A 68 -16.23 8.43 3.33
CA MET A 68 -15.52 7.23 2.87
C MET A 68 -16.08 5.95 3.51
N PHE A 69 -16.48 6.02 4.78
CA PHE A 69 -17.14 4.90 5.47
C PHE A 69 -18.55 4.65 4.94
N GLU A 70 -19.34 5.69 4.67
CA GLU A 70 -20.67 5.54 4.04
C GLU A 70 -20.58 4.84 2.68
N ILE A 71 -19.61 5.25 1.84
CA ILE A 71 -19.33 4.59 0.57
C ILE A 71 -18.90 3.14 0.79
N LEU A 72 -18.02 2.89 1.75
CA LEU A 72 -17.53 1.53 2.06
C LEU A 72 -18.69 0.61 2.46
N ASP A 73 -19.54 1.06 3.38
CA ASP A 73 -20.71 0.30 3.84
C ASP A 73 -21.65 -0.01 2.66
N SER A 74 -21.95 0.98 1.82
CA SER A 74 -22.81 0.78 0.63
C SER A 74 -22.22 -0.25 -0.36
N VAL A 75 -20.91 -0.22 -0.61
CA VAL A 75 -20.26 -1.18 -1.53
C VAL A 75 -20.21 -2.58 -0.90
N ILE A 76 -19.99 -2.68 0.42
CA ILE A 76 -20.04 -3.95 1.16
C ILE A 76 -21.44 -4.57 1.10
N GLU A 77 -22.49 -3.77 1.31
CA GLU A 77 -23.89 -4.22 1.24
C GLU A 77 -24.20 -4.77 -0.16
N LYS A 78 -23.88 -4.01 -1.20
CA LYS A 78 -24.05 -4.45 -2.60
C LYS A 78 -23.27 -5.73 -2.90
N TYR A 79 -22.09 -5.89 -2.32
CA TYR A 79 -21.29 -7.11 -2.49
C TYR A 79 -21.90 -8.31 -1.76
N ASN A 80 -22.60 -8.08 -0.64
CA ASN A 80 -23.33 -9.11 0.10
C ASN A 80 -24.64 -9.52 -0.59
N ASP A 81 -25.32 -8.60 -1.28
CA ASP A 81 -26.64 -8.82 -1.90
C ASP A 81 -26.68 -10.05 -2.82
N SER A 82 -25.54 -10.42 -3.41
CA SER A 82 -25.42 -11.57 -4.31
C SER A 82 -25.65 -12.91 -3.60
N ASN A 83 -25.27 -13.02 -2.32
CA ASN A 83 -25.29 -14.29 -1.57
C ASN A 83 -25.99 -14.20 -0.21
N LYS A 84 -26.40 -13.00 0.22
CA LYS A 84 -27.12 -12.73 1.48
C LYS A 84 -26.46 -13.42 2.68
N VAL A 85 -25.14 -13.27 2.79
CA VAL A 85 -24.35 -13.87 3.86
C VAL A 85 -24.87 -13.32 5.18
N LYS A 86 -25.25 -14.21 6.08
CA LYS A 86 -25.60 -13.85 7.45
C LYS A 86 -24.33 -13.48 8.19
N LEU A 87 -24.21 -12.20 8.55
CA LEU A 87 -23.03 -11.69 9.23
C LEU A 87 -23.08 -12.01 10.72
N GLU A 88 -21.97 -12.54 11.22
CA GLU A 88 -21.76 -12.72 12.65
C GLU A 88 -21.43 -11.38 13.32
N PRO A 89 -21.97 -11.12 14.52
CA PRO A 89 -21.67 -9.90 15.28
C PRO A 89 -20.17 -9.71 15.50
N GLN A 90 -19.70 -8.49 15.24
CA GLN A 90 -18.31 -8.13 15.44
C GLN A 90 -18.10 -7.61 16.85
N ARG A 91 -16.97 -7.97 17.45
CA ARG A 91 -16.62 -7.61 18.83
C ARG A 91 -15.44 -6.63 18.92
N ILE A 92 -15.17 -5.89 17.84
CA ILE A 92 -14.07 -4.91 17.78
C ILE A 92 -14.25 -3.79 18.79
N ASP A 93 -15.49 -3.36 19.03
CA ASP A 93 -15.75 -2.30 20.02
C ASP A 93 -15.43 -2.74 21.45
N SER A 94 -15.53 -4.04 21.74
CA SER A 94 -15.16 -4.65 23.02
C SER A 94 -13.69 -5.09 23.12
N CYS A 95 -12.90 -4.95 22.06
CA CYS A 95 -11.45 -5.15 22.13
C CYS A 95 -10.80 -4.05 22.97
N ASP A 96 -9.74 -4.40 23.69
CA ASP A 96 -8.97 -3.50 24.53
C ASP A 96 -8.37 -2.35 23.69
N ASP A 97 -8.58 -1.11 24.14
CA ASP A 97 -8.02 0.10 23.52
C ASP A 97 -6.49 0.07 23.52
N GLU A 98 -5.85 -0.58 24.49
CA GLU A 98 -4.40 -0.72 24.57
C GLU A 98 -3.80 -1.40 23.33
N LEU A 99 -4.50 -2.37 22.72
CA LEU A 99 -4.05 -3.03 21.49
C LEU A 99 -3.93 -2.05 20.32
N PHE A 100 -4.88 -1.12 20.22
CA PHE A 100 -4.89 -0.09 19.18
C PHE A 100 -3.83 0.98 19.45
N VAL A 101 -3.65 1.38 20.71
CA VAL A 101 -2.57 2.30 21.11
C VAL A 101 -1.22 1.69 20.77
N ASN A 102 -0.95 0.46 21.20
CA ASN A 102 0.29 -0.26 20.92
C ASN A 102 0.59 -0.37 19.41
N LEU A 103 -0.44 -0.59 18.58
CA LEU A 103 -0.28 -0.59 17.12
C LEU A 103 0.09 0.79 16.57
N LEU A 104 -0.59 1.84 17.05
CA LEU A 104 -0.43 3.22 16.56
C LEU A 104 0.86 3.88 17.04
N GLU A 105 1.41 3.45 18.18
CA GLU A 105 2.66 3.93 18.77
C GLU A 105 3.88 3.10 18.37
N ASN A 106 3.69 1.95 17.71
CA ASN A 106 4.79 1.14 17.20
C ASN A 106 5.58 1.91 16.12
N GLU A 107 6.76 2.42 16.49
CA GLU A 107 7.58 3.29 15.63
C GLU A 107 7.92 2.65 14.28
N GLU A 108 8.28 1.36 14.28
CA GLU A 108 8.64 0.64 13.06
C GLU A 108 7.43 0.51 12.12
N PHE A 109 6.27 0.16 12.66
CA PHE A 109 5.02 0.08 11.91
C PHE A 109 4.61 1.44 11.34
N VAL A 110 4.67 2.51 12.14
CA VAL A 110 4.36 3.87 11.70
C VAL A 110 5.29 4.31 10.58
N LYS A 111 6.60 4.04 10.70
CA LYS A 111 7.59 4.32 9.66
C LYS A 111 7.28 3.56 8.37
N LEU A 112 6.94 2.28 8.46
CA LEU A 112 6.57 1.47 7.30
C LEU A 112 5.28 1.94 6.64
N LEU A 113 4.27 2.32 7.43
CA LEU A 113 3.03 2.90 6.93
C LEU A 113 3.31 4.21 6.18
N ALA A 114 4.23 5.04 6.66
CA ALA A 114 4.65 6.26 5.99
C ALA A 114 5.38 5.98 4.65
N ILE A 115 6.24 4.96 4.61
CA ILE A 115 6.90 4.51 3.37
C ILE A 115 5.86 4.01 2.36
N PHE A 116 4.94 3.15 2.78
CA PHE A 116 3.86 2.63 1.94
C PHE A 116 2.94 3.75 1.43
N SER A 117 2.53 4.67 2.31
CA SER A 117 1.75 5.87 1.96
C SER A 117 2.46 6.71 0.90
N SER A 118 3.76 6.94 1.07
CA SER A 118 4.59 7.70 0.12
C SER A 118 4.70 7.00 -1.23
N ALA A 119 4.97 5.70 -1.26
CA ALA A 119 5.04 4.89 -2.48
C ALA A 119 3.68 4.85 -3.22
N ASN A 120 2.58 4.68 -2.49
CA ASN A 120 1.22 4.73 -3.05
C ASN A 120 0.90 6.11 -3.65
N ARG A 121 1.23 7.20 -2.95
CA ARG A 121 0.99 8.57 -3.44
C ARG A 121 1.82 8.86 -4.69
N ILE A 122 3.08 8.45 -4.67
CA ILE A 122 3.98 8.47 -5.82
C ILE A 122 3.26 7.76 -6.98
N PHE A 123 2.94 6.49 -6.82
CA PHE A 123 2.30 5.69 -7.87
C PHE A 123 1.05 6.36 -8.44
N ARG A 124 0.12 6.82 -7.59
CA ARG A 124 -1.12 7.50 -8.01
C ARG A 124 -0.85 8.77 -8.84
N ASN A 125 0.12 9.58 -8.44
CA ASN A 125 0.45 10.81 -9.16
C ASN A 125 1.10 10.51 -10.53
N PHE A 126 1.90 9.45 -10.64
CA PHE A 126 2.65 9.14 -11.85
C PHE A 126 1.86 8.33 -12.89
N PHE A 127 0.98 7.42 -12.44
CA PHE A 127 0.14 6.63 -13.34
C PHE A 127 -0.99 7.44 -13.99
N ASN A 128 -1.30 8.64 -13.49
CA ASN A 128 -2.27 9.55 -14.12
C ASN A 128 -1.74 10.23 -15.40
N GLY A 129 -0.96 9.51 -16.22
CA GLY A 129 -0.58 9.93 -17.58
C GLY A 129 0.68 10.78 -17.70
N ILE A 130 1.45 11.02 -16.62
CA ILE A 130 2.57 11.96 -16.69
C ILE A 130 3.81 11.36 -17.38
N TYR A 131 4.12 10.08 -17.16
CA TYR A 131 5.34 9.44 -17.72
C TYR A 131 5.09 8.06 -18.35
N ILE A 132 3.91 7.48 -18.13
CA ILE A 132 3.53 6.17 -18.66
C ILE A 132 2.57 6.40 -19.83
N GLU A 133 2.84 5.72 -20.94
CA GLU A 133 2.03 5.83 -22.15
C GLU A 133 0.60 5.37 -21.91
N LYS A 134 -0.36 6.08 -22.53
CA LYS A 134 -1.79 5.79 -22.42
C LYS A 134 -2.12 4.33 -22.77
N GLU A 135 -1.40 3.74 -23.71
CA GLU A 135 -1.56 2.33 -24.12
C GLU A 135 -1.15 1.34 -23.02
N ILE A 136 -0.05 1.61 -22.32
CA ILE A 136 0.36 0.82 -21.14
C ILE A 136 -0.69 0.97 -20.05
N LEU A 137 -1.17 2.19 -19.84
CA LEU A 137 -2.19 2.49 -18.85
C LEU A 137 -3.52 1.77 -19.15
N GLN A 138 -3.95 1.70 -20.42
CA GLN A 138 -5.15 0.95 -20.84
C GLN A 138 -5.10 -0.54 -20.46
N LYS A 139 -3.90 -1.15 -20.36
CA LYS A 139 -3.75 -2.53 -19.87
C LYS A 139 -4.11 -2.70 -18.39
N PHE A 140 -4.12 -1.60 -17.63
CA PHE A 140 -4.47 -1.57 -16.20
C PHE A 140 -5.87 -0.99 -15.93
N SER A 141 -6.58 -0.51 -16.97
CA SER A 141 -7.94 -0.01 -16.81
C SER A 141 -8.96 -1.13 -16.87
N LYS A 142 -9.13 -1.85 -15.76
CA LYS A 142 -10.52 -2.15 -15.36
C LYS A 142 -11.04 -0.85 -14.77
N ARG A 143 -11.90 -0.13 -15.51
CA ARG A 143 -12.63 1.02 -14.98
C ARG A 143 -13.52 0.53 -13.83
N LEU A 144 -12.97 0.47 -12.62
CA LEU A 144 -13.76 0.60 -11.42
C LEU A 144 -14.05 2.10 -11.25
N ASN A 145 -15.12 2.45 -10.55
CA ASN A 145 -15.57 3.85 -10.38
C ASN A 145 -14.54 4.79 -9.70
N TYR A 146 -13.35 4.27 -9.35
CA TYR A 146 -12.22 5.03 -8.84
C TYR A 146 -11.33 5.57 -9.97
N GLN A 147 -11.05 6.88 -9.92
CA GLN A 147 -10.20 7.62 -10.86
C GLN A 147 -8.70 7.20 -10.77
N GLY A 148 -8.34 6.02 -11.24
CA GLY A 148 -6.92 5.63 -11.33
C GLY A 148 -6.69 4.22 -11.86
N TYR A 149 -5.52 4.04 -12.48
CA TYR A 149 -5.01 2.73 -12.88
C TYR A 149 -4.56 1.93 -11.65
N LEU A 150 -4.93 0.66 -11.59
CA LEU A 150 -4.70 -0.19 -10.43
C LEU A 150 -3.64 -1.24 -10.69
N PHE A 151 -2.57 -1.17 -9.91
CA PHE A 151 -1.68 -2.31 -9.75
C PHE A 151 -2.16 -3.14 -8.56
N VAL A 152 -2.72 -4.31 -8.87
CA VAL A 152 -3.44 -5.16 -7.91
C VAL A 152 -2.49 -5.74 -6.85
N GLN A 153 -1.23 -6.04 -7.18
CA GLN A 153 -0.33 -6.71 -6.25
C GLN A 153 -0.07 -5.91 -4.94
N PRO A 154 0.37 -4.64 -4.94
CA PRO A 154 0.51 -3.84 -3.72
C PRO A 154 -0.79 -3.71 -2.93
N LEU A 155 -1.92 -3.69 -3.64
CA LEU A 155 -3.24 -3.64 -3.01
C LEU A 155 -3.54 -4.94 -2.25
N LEU A 156 -3.22 -6.09 -2.84
CA LEU A 156 -3.37 -7.39 -2.20
C LEU A 156 -2.38 -7.55 -1.02
N GLU A 157 -1.15 -7.05 -1.15
CA GLU A 157 -0.21 -7.00 -0.03
C GLU A 157 -0.74 -6.12 1.11
N ALA A 158 -1.28 -4.94 0.81
CA ALA A 158 -1.92 -4.10 1.83
C ALA A 158 -3.13 -4.78 2.47
N ASN A 159 -3.93 -5.53 1.70
CA ASN A 159 -5.02 -6.34 2.23
C ASN A 159 -4.50 -7.43 3.18
N ASN A 160 -3.42 -8.13 2.81
CA ASN A 160 -2.80 -9.13 3.68
C ASN A 160 -2.22 -8.50 4.95
N ALA A 161 -1.75 -7.25 4.90
CA ALA A 161 -1.37 -6.52 6.11
C ALA A 161 -2.59 -6.30 7.03
N LEU A 162 -3.72 -5.83 6.48
CA LEU A 162 -4.95 -5.62 7.24
C LEU A 162 -5.48 -6.92 7.88
N SER A 163 -5.39 -8.07 7.20
CA SER A 163 -5.82 -9.35 7.76
C SER A 163 -4.98 -9.76 8.97
N HIS A 164 -3.66 -9.60 8.92
CA HIS A 164 -2.81 -9.84 10.08
C HIS A 164 -3.13 -8.89 11.25
N LEU A 165 -3.35 -7.60 10.97
CA LEU A 165 -3.71 -6.64 12.01
C LEU A 165 -5.05 -6.98 12.68
N VAL A 166 -6.05 -7.45 11.92
CA VAL A 166 -7.31 -7.93 12.49
C VAL A 166 -7.11 -9.14 13.40
N VAL A 167 -6.28 -10.10 12.99
CA VAL A 167 -5.97 -11.26 13.84
C VAL A 167 -5.28 -10.83 15.14
N TYR A 168 -4.34 -9.88 15.07
CA TYR A 168 -3.71 -9.29 16.25
C TYR A 168 -4.75 -8.68 17.21
N ILE A 169 -5.66 -7.86 16.69
CA ILE A 169 -6.68 -7.17 17.48
C ILE A 169 -7.69 -8.16 18.11
N TYR A 170 -8.11 -9.18 17.37
CA TYR A 170 -9.06 -10.16 17.87
C TYR A 170 -8.49 -11.12 18.91
N ASN A 171 -7.24 -11.52 18.77
CA ASN A 171 -6.64 -12.52 19.66
C ASN A 171 -6.22 -11.93 21.01
N GLY A 172 -6.20 -10.59 21.13
CA GLY A 172 -6.32 -9.86 22.39
C GLY A 172 -5.24 -10.09 23.45
N SER A 173 -4.18 -10.84 23.16
CA SER A 173 -3.14 -11.16 24.13
C SER A 173 -1.76 -11.07 23.52
N ILE A 174 -0.87 -10.37 24.25
CA ILE A 174 0.56 -10.26 23.95
C ILE A 174 1.19 -11.65 23.80
N LYS A 175 0.71 -12.63 24.57
CA LYS A 175 1.16 -14.03 24.48
C LYS A 175 0.89 -14.65 23.11
N VAL A 176 -0.32 -14.49 22.58
CA VAL A 176 -0.67 -15.00 21.24
C VAL A 176 0.05 -14.22 20.15
N GLU A 177 0.30 -12.92 20.33
CA GLU A 177 1.12 -12.14 19.39
C GLU A 177 2.58 -12.62 19.36
N ASN A 178 3.17 -12.97 20.50
CA ASN A 178 4.53 -13.51 20.55
C ASN A 178 4.67 -14.82 19.75
N GLU A 179 3.61 -15.62 19.67
CA GLU A 179 3.56 -16.87 18.91
C GLU A 179 3.26 -16.64 17.42
N LEU A 180 2.24 -15.82 17.11
CA LEU A 180 1.74 -15.65 15.75
C LEU A 180 2.50 -14.58 14.95
N LYS A 181 3.12 -13.61 15.63
CA LYS A 181 3.89 -12.49 15.05
C LYS A 181 3.12 -11.73 13.97
N ASN A 182 1.84 -11.45 14.20
CA ASN A 182 0.99 -10.82 13.18
C ASN A 182 1.42 -9.39 12.87
N ILE A 183 1.92 -8.64 13.86
CA ILE A 183 2.44 -7.29 13.65
C ILE A 183 3.66 -7.34 12.71
N ASP A 184 4.59 -8.28 12.92
CA ASP A 184 5.75 -8.45 12.03
C ASP A 184 5.34 -8.92 10.63
N LYS A 185 4.33 -9.78 10.52
CA LYS A 185 3.78 -10.19 9.21
C LYS A 185 3.13 -9.00 8.49
N ALA A 186 2.34 -8.20 9.19
CA ALA A 186 1.74 -6.99 8.63
C ALA A 186 2.81 -5.99 8.14
N LYS A 187 3.85 -5.75 8.95
CA LYS A 187 5.02 -4.94 8.56
C LYS A 187 5.66 -5.45 7.27
N ASN A 188 5.89 -6.77 7.17
CA ASN A 188 6.46 -7.41 5.98
C ASN A 188 5.58 -7.20 4.73
N HIS A 189 4.26 -7.29 4.86
CA HIS A 189 3.34 -7.03 3.75
C HIS A 189 3.32 -5.57 3.32
N LEU A 190 3.32 -4.61 4.26
CA LEU A 190 3.44 -3.18 3.92
C LEU A 190 4.75 -2.87 3.22
N TYR A 191 5.84 -3.49 3.66
CA TYR A 191 7.15 -3.38 3.04
C TYR A 191 7.15 -3.87 1.59
N ARG A 192 6.62 -5.07 1.34
CA ARG A 192 6.47 -5.63 -0.02
C ARG A 192 5.60 -4.75 -0.90
N ALA A 193 4.46 -4.28 -0.37
CA ALA A 193 3.56 -3.39 -1.10
C ALA A 193 4.27 -2.09 -1.56
N ALA A 194 5.08 -1.49 -0.69
CA ALA A 194 5.87 -0.30 -1.03
C ALA A 194 6.90 -0.57 -2.14
N ILE A 195 7.63 -1.69 -2.04
CA ILE A 195 8.61 -2.10 -3.06
C ILE A 195 7.93 -2.36 -4.40
N ASP A 196 6.78 -3.04 -4.41
CA ASP A 196 6.05 -3.34 -5.63
C ASP A 196 5.58 -2.07 -6.34
N TYR A 197 5.17 -1.02 -5.60
CA TYR A 197 4.90 0.28 -6.20
C TYR A 197 6.13 0.90 -6.88
N TYR A 198 7.30 0.86 -6.23
CA TYR A 198 8.54 1.38 -6.85
C TYR A 198 8.94 0.58 -8.09
N LYS A 199 8.95 -0.75 -7.99
CA LYS A 199 9.30 -1.64 -9.11
C LYS A 199 8.41 -1.40 -10.32
N MET A 200 7.12 -1.18 -10.11
CA MET A 200 6.21 -0.91 -11.20
C MET A 200 6.47 0.42 -11.89
N PHE A 201 6.75 1.48 -11.12
CA PHE A 201 7.17 2.73 -11.73
C PHE A 201 8.43 2.53 -12.56
N ILE A 202 9.47 1.93 -11.96
CA ILE A 202 10.78 1.72 -12.60
C ILE A 202 10.61 0.93 -13.90
N ARG A 203 9.87 -0.18 -13.88
CA ARG A 203 9.62 -1.03 -15.05
C ARG A 203 9.12 -0.25 -16.27
N PHE A 204 8.28 0.76 -16.06
CA PHE A 204 7.66 1.52 -17.17
C PHE A 204 8.36 2.84 -17.51
N SER A 205 9.35 3.23 -16.71
CA SER A 205 9.98 4.55 -16.84
C SER A 205 11.49 4.47 -17.11
N ILE A 206 12.15 3.38 -16.72
CA ILE A 206 13.61 3.27 -16.76
C ILE A 206 14.19 3.43 -18.16
N GLU A 207 13.54 2.88 -19.18
CA GLU A 207 13.99 2.99 -20.58
C GLU A 207 13.97 4.42 -21.11
N LYS A 208 13.16 5.28 -20.51
CA LYS A 208 13.01 6.69 -20.89
C LYS A 208 14.11 7.57 -20.29
N SER A 209 14.93 7.04 -19.39
CA SER A 209 16.03 7.79 -18.79
C SER A 209 17.16 8.03 -19.79
N LYS A 210 17.67 9.27 -19.82
CA LYS A 210 18.68 9.73 -20.78
C LYS A 210 19.94 10.30 -20.12
N ASN A 211 19.82 11.26 -19.21
CA ASN A 211 20.97 12.04 -18.74
C ASN A 211 21.87 11.22 -17.81
N ASN A 212 21.27 10.46 -16.89
CA ASN A 212 22.00 9.58 -15.95
C ASN A 212 21.80 8.08 -16.25
N ARG A 213 21.63 7.72 -17.53
CA ARG A 213 21.21 6.38 -17.95
C ARG A 213 22.10 5.27 -17.37
N ASN A 214 23.42 5.38 -17.49
CA ASN A 214 24.33 4.32 -17.03
C ASN A 214 24.16 4.04 -15.52
N ASN A 215 24.24 5.08 -14.70
CA ASN A 215 24.07 4.96 -13.25
C ASN A 215 22.69 4.39 -12.87
N ILE A 216 21.62 4.81 -13.56
CA ILE A 216 20.26 4.32 -13.33
C ILE A 216 20.14 2.84 -13.64
N PHE A 217 20.68 2.40 -14.78
CA PHE A 217 20.62 0.99 -15.20
C PHE A 217 21.51 0.11 -14.30
N GLU A 218 22.73 0.53 -13.99
CA GLU A 218 23.61 -0.19 -13.05
C GLU A 218 23.01 -0.29 -11.64
N SER A 219 22.38 0.79 -11.18
CA SER A 219 21.61 0.79 -9.93
C SER A 219 20.48 -0.24 -9.98
N PHE A 220 19.69 -0.25 -11.05
CA PHE A 220 18.63 -1.24 -11.22
C PHE A 220 19.15 -2.68 -11.21
N TYR A 221 20.19 -2.97 -11.99
CA TYR A 221 20.78 -4.31 -12.05
C TYR A 221 21.35 -4.75 -10.70
N SER A 222 22.10 -3.88 -10.01
CA SER A 222 22.67 -4.19 -8.70
C SER A 222 21.60 -4.45 -7.65
N ILE A 223 20.54 -3.63 -7.59
CA ILE A 223 19.41 -3.86 -6.67
C ILE A 223 18.74 -5.20 -6.97
N ARG A 224 18.46 -5.50 -8.25
CA ARG A 224 17.78 -6.74 -8.66
C ARG A 224 18.62 -7.98 -8.38
N GLN A 225 19.92 -7.92 -8.61
CA GLN A 225 20.84 -9.01 -8.31
C GLN A 225 20.87 -9.28 -6.80
N GLN A 226 21.01 -8.25 -5.98
CA GLN A 226 21.03 -8.40 -4.52
C GLN A 226 19.69 -8.96 -4.01
N GLU A 227 18.56 -8.46 -4.50
CA GLU A 227 17.26 -9.00 -4.14
C GLU A 227 17.14 -10.50 -4.47
N PHE A 228 17.62 -10.90 -5.65
CA PHE A 228 17.62 -12.30 -6.07
C PHE A 228 18.48 -13.17 -5.14
N LEU A 229 19.68 -12.70 -4.76
CA LEU A 229 20.57 -13.40 -3.82
C LEU A 229 20.00 -13.47 -2.38
N LEU A 230 18.99 -12.64 -2.10
CA LEU A 230 18.30 -12.57 -0.82
C LEU A 230 16.93 -13.29 -0.83
N LEU A 231 16.58 -14.01 -1.89
CA LEU A 231 15.34 -14.80 -1.93
C LEU A 231 15.24 -15.76 -0.74
N GLY A 232 14.02 -15.92 -0.22
CA GLY A 232 13.73 -16.75 0.95
C GLY A 232 14.16 -16.16 2.31
N LYS A 233 14.81 -14.98 2.32
CA LYS A 233 15.20 -14.29 3.55
C LYS A 233 14.23 -13.15 3.88
N ASP A 234 14.17 -12.76 5.16
CA ASP A 234 13.50 -11.53 5.60
C ASP A 234 14.19 -10.32 4.98
N LEU A 235 13.48 -9.61 4.09
CA LEU A 235 13.99 -8.46 3.34
C LEU A 235 13.97 -7.17 4.16
N MET A 236 13.14 -7.08 5.22
CA MET A 236 13.06 -5.85 6.03
C MET A 236 14.34 -5.60 6.82
N LYS A 237 15.06 -6.66 7.16
CA LYS A 237 16.24 -6.61 8.03
C LYS A 237 17.56 -6.57 7.27
N LYS A 238 17.54 -6.34 5.96
CA LYS A 238 18.72 -6.51 5.11
C LYS A 238 19.05 -5.26 4.34
N ASN A 239 20.29 -4.82 4.54
CA ASN A 239 20.91 -3.87 3.66
C ASN A 239 21.42 -4.58 2.42
N ILE A 240 21.33 -3.89 1.28
CA ILE A 240 21.91 -4.31 0.01
C ILE A 240 22.99 -3.30 -0.39
N GLU A 241 24.09 -3.80 -0.93
CA GLU A 241 25.07 -2.96 -1.60
C GLU A 241 24.60 -2.72 -3.03
N PHE A 242 24.38 -1.46 -3.41
CA PHE A 242 23.92 -1.08 -4.73
C PHE A 242 24.63 0.18 -5.25
N ILE A 243 24.59 0.39 -6.56
CA ILE A 243 25.11 1.60 -7.19
C ILE A 243 24.09 2.73 -6.97
N ASN A 244 24.52 3.84 -6.39
CA ASN A 244 23.67 5.00 -6.23
C ASN A 244 23.37 5.62 -7.61
N PRO A 245 22.09 5.75 -7.99
CA PRO A 245 21.69 6.14 -9.34
C PRO A 245 21.99 7.60 -9.69
N THR A 246 22.29 8.44 -8.68
CA THR A 246 22.63 9.86 -8.85
C THR A 246 24.13 10.07 -8.91
N THR A 247 24.89 9.37 -8.07
CA THR A 247 26.34 9.61 -7.88
C THR A 247 27.24 8.56 -8.54
N GLY A 248 26.72 7.38 -8.87
CA GLY A 248 27.51 6.24 -9.36
C GLY A 248 28.29 5.48 -8.27
N ASN A 249 28.28 5.97 -7.02
CA ASN A 249 29.02 5.35 -5.93
C ASN A 249 28.25 4.18 -5.31
N LYS A 250 28.98 3.16 -4.83
CA LYS A 250 28.39 2.09 -4.04
C LYS A 250 27.84 2.62 -2.71
N GLN A 251 26.66 2.15 -2.32
CA GLN A 251 26.02 2.46 -1.05
C GLN A 251 25.39 1.21 -0.43
N LEU A 252 25.33 1.18 0.91
CA LEU A 252 24.70 0.12 1.69
C LEU A 252 23.42 0.68 2.33
N GLU A 253 22.27 0.19 1.89
CA GLU A 253 20.95 0.69 2.34
C GLU A 253 19.92 -0.43 2.39
N TYR A 254 18.81 -0.22 3.10
CA TYR A 254 17.64 -1.10 3.00
C TYR A 254 17.13 -1.16 1.56
N ILE A 255 16.65 -2.33 1.12
CA ILE A 255 16.20 -2.53 -0.27
C ILE A 255 15.05 -1.58 -0.67
N SER A 256 14.13 -1.25 0.23
CA SER A 256 13.10 -0.24 -0.01
C SER A 256 13.67 1.17 -0.28
N GLU A 257 14.73 1.54 0.44
CA GLU A 257 15.41 2.83 0.28
C GLU A 257 16.22 2.89 -1.01
N ALA A 258 16.89 1.79 -1.39
CA ALA A 258 17.55 1.66 -2.68
C ALA A 258 16.55 1.84 -3.85
N TYR A 259 15.39 1.19 -3.76
CA TYR A 259 14.31 1.37 -4.73
C TYR A 259 13.75 2.79 -4.75
N ARG A 260 13.60 3.43 -3.59
CA ARG A 260 13.16 4.84 -3.50
C ARG A 260 14.16 5.78 -4.17
N LYS A 261 15.47 5.60 -3.94
CA LYS A 261 16.54 6.39 -4.57
C LYS A 261 16.53 6.21 -6.09
N LEU A 262 16.40 4.98 -6.58
CA LEU A 262 16.27 4.69 -8.01
C LEU A 262 15.03 5.35 -8.63
N PHE A 263 13.89 5.26 -7.94
CA PHE A 263 12.67 5.96 -8.32
C PHE A 263 12.90 7.48 -8.46
N ILE A 264 13.52 8.12 -7.46
CA ILE A 264 13.76 9.58 -7.46
C ILE A 264 14.70 9.96 -8.62
N ALA A 265 15.76 9.20 -8.85
CA ALA A 265 16.71 9.49 -9.92
C ALA A 265 16.04 9.42 -11.30
N ILE A 266 15.25 8.37 -11.57
CA ILE A 266 14.50 8.24 -12.82
C ILE A 266 13.50 9.40 -12.97
N LYS A 267 12.74 9.70 -11.91
CA LYS A 267 11.77 10.81 -11.94
C LYS A 267 12.46 12.14 -12.27
N ASN A 268 13.54 12.47 -11.58
CA ASN A 268 14.26 13.73 -11.79
C ASN A 268 14.82 13.81 -13.20
N ASP A 269 15.37 12.71 -13.73
CA ASP A 269 15.85 12.64 -15.10
C ASP A 269 14.72 12.94 -16.11
N LEU A 270 13.54 12.34 -15.92
CA LEU A 270 12.38 12.59 -16.77
C LEU A 270 11.83 14.01 -16.66
N ASP A 271 11.88 14.61 -15.47
CA ASP A 271 11.47 16.00 -15.26
C ASP A 271 12.40 16.98 -15.97
N SER A 272 13.71 16.78 -15.86
CA SER A 272 14.71 17.60 -16.54
C SER A 272 14.56 17.55 -18.06
N GLN A 273 14.26 16.37 -18.61
CA GLN A 273 13.98 16.22 -20.04
C GLN A 273 12.76 17.03 -20.50
N LYS A 274 11.69 17.10 -19.69
CA LYS A 274 10.51 17.91 -20.02
C LYS A 274 10.79 19.40 -19.99
N SER A 275 11.53 19.90 -18.99
CA SER A 275 11.87 21.32 -18.91
C SER A 275 12.71 21.80 -20.09
N LEU A 276 13.61 20.94 -20.60
CA LEU A 276 14.44 21.23 -21.77
C LEU A 276 13.60 21.31 -23.07
N ASN A 277 12.62 20.41 -23.22
CA ASN A 277 11.72 20.41 -24.38
C ASN A 277 10.75 21.60 -24.39
N SER A 278 10.36 22.14 -23.23
CA SER A 278 9.54 23.35 -23.15
C SER A 278 10.31 24.65 -23.43
N GLN A 279 11.63 24.65 -23.27
CA GLN A 279 12.49 25.82 -23.53
C GLN A 279 12.91 25.94 -25.00
N THR A 280 12.85 24.84 -25.76
CA THR A 280 13.20 24.79 -27.19
C THR A 280 12.00 25.08 -28.11
N GLN A 281 10.82 25.38 -27.55
CA GLN A 281 9.59 25.72 -28.27
C GLN A 281 9.22 27.21 -28.20
N HIS A 282 10.11 28.05 -27.66
CA HIS A 282 10.03 29.52 -27.66
C HIS A 282 11.28 30.09 -28.33
#